data_AF-A0A7Y0R1E3-F1
#
_entry.id   AF-A0A7Y0R1E3-F1
#
_cell.length_a   1.000
_cell.length_b   1.000
_cell.length_c   1.000
_cell.angle_alpha   90.00
_cell.angle_beta   90.00
_cell.angle_gamma   90.00
#
_symmetry.space_group_name_H-M   'P 1'
#
loop_
_entity.id
_entity.type
_entity.pdbx_description
1 polymer ?
#
loop_
_entity_poly.entity_id
_entity_poly.type
_entity_poly.pdbx_seq_one_letter_code
_entity_poly.pdbx_strand_id
1 'polypeptide(L)'
;CYMELLTGDAQYAPLMKLLTAQSLYLENIGASPLWSLSTQDYLWHEYLENANSFGSGISAMPSMHVSMSVLMALSICRLNKKLGYFAYAFAILIQIGSVHLGWHYAIDGYVGTLLTVLLWKIVGWFIKRNTMAV
;
A
#
# COMPACT_ATOMS: atom_id res chain seq x y z
N CYS A 1 -3.29 0.70 12.22
CA CYS A 1 -2.06 1.36 11.74
C CYS A 1 -0.99 1.25 12.81
N TYR A 2 0.19 0.72 12.45
CA TYR A 2 1.31 0.54 13.38
C TYR A 2 1.91 1.83 13.93
N MET A 3 1.65 2.98 13.29
CA MET A 3 2.21 4.26 13.74
C MET A 3 1.71 4.66 15.13
N GLU A 4 0.48 4.34 15.53
CA GLU A 4 0.05 4.58 16.92
C GLU A 4 0.95 3.81 17.90
N LEU A 5 1.29 2.56 17.57
CA LEU A 5 2.17 1.71 18.37
C LEU A 5 3.64 2.19 18.35
N LEU A 6 4.10 2.80 17.25
CA LEU A 6 5.50 3.21 17.06
C LEU A 6 5.78 4.67 17.49
N THR A 7 4.84 5.59 17.27
CA THR A 7 5.01 7.03 17.50
C THR A 7 4.10 7.59 18.58
N GLY A 8 3.12 6.81 19.06
CA GLY A 8 2.11 7.27 20.01
C GLY A 8 1.05 8.20 19.40
N ASP A 9 1.01 8.34 18.07
CA ASP A 9 0.03 9.18 17.39
C ASP A 9 -1.33 8.47 17.27
N ALA A 10 -2.29 8.93 18.07
CA ALA A 10 -3.65 8.36 18.15
C ALA A 10 -4.62 8.87 17.07
N GLN A 11 -4.15 9.58 16.02
CA GLN A 11 -5.01 10.05 14.93
C GLN A 11 -5.83 8.94 14.26
N TYR A 12 -5.28 7.72 14.18
CA TYR A 12 -5.96 6.56 13.60
C TYR A 12 -6.82 5.78 14.60
N ALA A 13 -6.76 6.09 15.90
CA ALA A 13 -7.48 5.34 16.93
C ALA A 13 -9.01 5.28 16.70
N PRO A 14 -9.70 6.38 16.28
CA PRO A 14 -11.13 6.30 15.95
C PRO A 14 -11.43 5.36 14.77
N LEU A 15 -10.57 5.36 13.75
CA LEU A 15 -10.70 4.48 12.59
C LEU A 15 -10.48 3.02 12.99
N MET A 16 -9.45 2.73 13.79
CA MET A 16 -9.17 1.38 14.27
C MET A 16 -10.34 0.84 15.10
N LYS A 17 -10.92 1.66 16.00
CA LYS A 17 -12.13 1.28 16.76
C LYS A 17 -13.31 0.95 15.84
N LEU A 18 -13.53 1.73 14.79
CA LEU A 18 -14.58 1.48 13.81
C LEU A 18 -14.35 0.16 13.07
N LEU A 19 -13.13 -0.09 12.59
CA LEU A 19 -12.77 -1.33 11.89
C LEU A 19 -12.96 -2.56 12.79
N THR A 20 -12.55 -2.48 14.06
CA THR A 20 -12.77 -3.58 15.02
C THR A 20 -14.26 -3.85 15.23
N ALA A 21 -15.08 -2.80 15.39
CA ALA A 21 -16.52 -2.95 15.52
C ALA A 21 -17.16 -3.58 14.27
N GLN A 22 -16.69 -3.21 13.08
CA GLN A 22 -17.14 -3.80 11.81
C GLN A 22 -16.72 -5.27 11.67
N SER A 23 -15.50 -5.62 12.07
CA SER A 23 -15.04 -7.02 12.08
C SER A 23 -15.89 -7.89 13.00
N LEU A 24 -16.16 -7.41 14.21
CA LEU A 24 -17.03 -8.11 15.16
C LEU A 24 -18.45 -8.28 14.62
N TYR A 25 -18.99 -7.27 13.93
CA TYR A 25 -20.28 -7.39 13.26
C TYR A 25 -20.28 -8.48 12.18
N LEU A 26 -19.23 -8.52 11.33
CA LEU A 26 -19.09 -9.54 10.29
C LEU A 26 -19.02 -10.96 10.89
N GLU A 27 -18.23 -11.14 11.95
CA GLU A 27 -18.15 -12.42 12.65
C GLU A 27 -19.50 -12.86 13.24
N ASN A 28 -20.25 -11.93 13.84
CA ASN A 28 -21.56 -12.21 14.43
C ASN A 28 -22.61 -12.67 13.40
N ILE A 29 -22.51 -12.22 12.15
CA ILE A 29 -23.39 -12.68 11.06
C ILE A 29 -22.85 -13.93 10.34
N GLY A 30 -21.78 -14.54 10.86
CA GLY A 30 -21.15 -15.74 10.28
C GLY A 30 -20.28 -15.47 9.06
N ALA A 31 -19.94 -14.21 8.78
CA ALA A 31 -19.00 -13.84 7.73
C ALA A 31 -17.56 -13.84 8.27
N SER A 32 -16.58 -13.82 7.36
CA SER A 32 -15.17 -13.72 7.75
C SER A 32 -14.85 -12.33 8.34
N PRO A 33 -13.96 -12.25 9.35
CA PRO A 33 -13.51 -10.98 9.91
C PRO A 33 -12.77 -10.13 8.87
N LEU A 34 -12.47 -8.88 9.22
CA LEU A 34 -11.60 -8.06 8.39
C LEU A 34 -10.15 -8.58 8.46
N TRP A 35 -9.69 -9.21 7.38
CA TRP A 35 -8.34 -9.77 7.29
C TRP A 35 -7.24 -8.73 7.49
N SER A 36 -7.54 -7.44 7.26
CA SER A 36 -6.59 -6.36 7.51
C SER A 36 -6.19 -6.24 8.98
N LEU A 37 -7.09 -6.57 9.92
CA LEU A 37 -6.80 -6.50 11.35
C LEU A 37 -5.96 -7.70 11.79
N SER A 38 -6.38 -8.91 11.44
CA SER A 38 -5.63 -10.14 11.79
C SER A 38 -4.23 -10.16 11.18
N THR A 39 -4.07 -9.67 9.95
CA THR A 39 -2.75 -9.54 9.32
C THR A 39 -1.91 -8.47 10.01
N GLN A 40 -2.53 -7.38 10.50
CA GLN A 40 -1.83 -6.36 11.26
C GLN A 40 -1.27 -6.93 12.57
N ASP A 41 -2.10 -7.67 13.31
CA ASP A 41 -1.70 -8.28 14.58
C ASP A 41 -0.60 -9.33 14.38
N TYR A 42 -0.70 -10.16 13.34
CA TYR A 42 0.31 -11.17 13.02
C TYR A 42 1.69 -10.54 12.76
N LEU A 43 1.74 -9.53 11.89
CA LEU A 43 2.98 -8.83 11.56
C LEU A 43 3.56 -8.05 12.75
N TRP A 44 2.70 -7.52 13.65
CA TRP A 44 3.16 -6.90 14.89
C TRP A 44 3.85 -7.91 15.82
N HIS A 45 3.27 -9.09 15.97
CA HIS A 45 3.86 -10.17 16.75
C HIS A 45 5.23 -10.60 16.20
N GLU A 46 5.34 -10.81 14.89
CA GLU A 46 6.62 -11.14 14.23
C GLU A 46 7.69 -10.06 14.45
N TYR A 47 7.30 -8.77 14.39
CA TYR A 47 8.20 -7.65 14.65
C TYR A 47 8.75 -7.66 16.08
N LEU A 48 7.90 -7.92 17.09
CA LEU A 48 8.31 -8.00 18.49
C LEU A 48 9.24 -9.20 18.75
N GLU A 49 8.98 -10.32 18.09
CA GLU A 49 9.76 -11.55 18.24
C GLU A 49 11.11 -11.52 17.51
N ASN A 50 11.45 -10.44 16.79
CA ASN A 50 12.61 -10.33 15.89
C ASN A 50 12.70 -11.53 14.92
N ALA A 51 11.57 -12.14 14.62
CA ALA A 51 11.49 -13.21 13.65
C ALA A 51 11.62 -12.57 12.27
N ASN A 52 12.82 -12.65 11.67
CA ASN A 52 13.05 -12.27 10.28
C ASN A 52 12.41 -13.28 9.32
N SER A 53 11.11 -13.52 9.48
CA SER A 53 10.34 -14.41 8.62
C SER A 53 10.06 -13.74 7.27
N PHE A 54 9.86 -14.54 6.23
CA PHE A 54 9.63 -14.04 4.87
C PHE A 54 8.31 -13.27 4.81
N GLY A 55 8.37 -11.94 4.64
CA GLY A 55 7.17 -11.08 4.67
C GLY A 55 6.91 -10.36 6.01
N SER A 56 7.76 -10.54 7.03
CA SER A 56 7.72 -9.85 8.34
C SER A 56 8.04 -8.35 8.30
N GLY A 57 8.29 -7.80 7.11
CA GLY A 57 8.51 -6.37 6.96
C GLY A 57 7.21 -5.62 7.23
N ILE A 58 7.04 -5.09 8.44
CA ILE A 58 6.23 -3.88 8.65
C ILE A 58 6.91 -2.83 7.77
N SER A 59 6.44 -2.71 6.53
CA SER A 59 7.07 -1.83 5.56
C SER A 59 6.97 -0.41 6.11
N ALA A 60 8.08 0.07 6.65
CA ALA A 60 8.32 1.48 6.80
C ALA A 60 8.08 2.12 5.43
N MET A 61 7.56 3.35 5.46
CA MET A 61 7.33 4.21 4.31
C MET A 61 8.42 4.02 3.22
N PRO A 62 8.09 3.91 1.91
CA PRO A 62 6.81 4.20 1.27
C PRO A 62 5.87 2.98 1.09
N SER A 63 4.61 3.24 0.73
CA SER A 63 3.62 2.18 0.46
C SER A 63 3.97 1.37 -0.80
N MET A 64 4.32 0.11 -0.62
CA MET A 64 4.63 -0.81 -1.72
C MET A 64 3.38 -1.15 -2.56
N HIS A 65 2.21 -1.31 -1.94
CA HIS A 65 0.94 -1.59 -2.62
C HIS A 65 0.59 -0.49 -3.65
N VAL A 66 0.72 0.77 -3.23
CA VAL A 66 0.48 1.92 -4.11
C VAL A 66 1.54 1.98 -5.20
N SER A 67 2.82 1.80 -4.85
CA SER A 67 3.93 1.84 -5.81
C SER A 67 3.79 0.80 -6.93
N MET A 68 3.47 -0.45 -6.58
CA MET A 68 3.21 -1.52 -7.56
C MET A 68 1.99 -1.22 -8.45
N SER A 69 0.92 -0.71 -7.87
CA SER A 69 -0.31 -0.37 -8.62
C SER A 69 -0.06 0.76 -9.62
N VAL A 70 0.70 1.79 -9.24
CA VAL A 70 1.12 2.89 -10.11
C VAL A 70 2.05 2.39 -11.22
N LEU A 71 3.02 1.52 -10.90
CA LEU A 71 3.91 0.93 -11.90
C LEU A 71 3.12 0.11 -12.94
N MET A 72 2.14 -0.67 -12.47
CA MET A 72 1.24 -1.43 -13.35
C MET A 72 0.44 -0.49 -14.25
N ALA A 73 -0.10 0.61 -13.70
CA ALA A 73 -0.83 1.62 -14.49
C ALA A 73 0.06 2.30 -15.55
N LEU A 74 1.29 2.67 -15.20
CA LEU A 74 2.27 3.23 -16.14
C LEU A 74 2.59 2.26 -17.28
N SER A 75 2.81 0.99 -16.94
CA SER A 75 3.14 -0.08 -17.89
C SER A 75 1.98 -0.35 -18.85
N ILE A 76 0.76 -0.54 -18.33
CA ILE A 76 -0.42 -0.80 -19.14
C ILE A 76 -0.76 0.40 -20.03
N CYS A 77 -0.60 1.63 -19.54
CA CYS A 77 -0.87 2.84 -20.33
C CYS A 77 0.11 3.01 -21.52
N ARG A 78 1.30 2.40 -21.47
CA ARG A 78 2.20 2.31 -22.64
C ARG A 78 1.70 1.33 -23.70
N LEU A 79 1.02 0.25 -23.30
CA LEU A 79 0.48 -0.75 -24.20
C LEU A 79 -0.88 -0.34 -24.78
N ASN A 80 -1.79 0.13 -23.93
CA ASN A 80 -3.14 0.56 -24.31
C ASN A 80 -3.65 1.66 -23.37
N LYS A 81 -3.91 2.85 -23.92
CA LYS A 81 -4.35 4.01 -23.12
C LYS A 81 -5.67 3.79 -22.39
N LYS A 82 -6.64 3.09 -23.01
CA LYS A 82 -7.96 2.84 -22.39
C LYS A 82 -7.80 1.92 -21.18
N LEU A 83 -7.09 0.81 -21.35
CA LEU A 83 -6.78 -0.12 -20.25
C LEU A 83 -5.91 0.55 -19.18
N GLY A 84 -5.04 1.48 -19.57
CA GLY A 84 -4.23 2.29 -18.66
C GLY A 84 -5.09 3.14 -17.72
N TYR A 85 -6.17 3.75 -18.21
CA TYR A 85 -7.08 4.51 -17.34
C TYR A 85 -7.77 3.62 -16.29
N PHE A 86 -8.17 2.40 -16.66
CA PHE A 86 -8.70 1.44 -15.69
C PHE A 86 -7.65 1.06 -14.64
N ALA A 87 -6.39 0.87 -15.05
CA ALA A 87 -5.30 0.59 -14.12
C ALA A 87 -5.00 1.77 -13.18
N TYR A 88 -5.12 3.02 -13.65
CA TYR A 88 -5.03 4.20 -12.78
C TYR A 88 -6.20 4.29 -11.79
N ALA A 89 -7.42 3.98 -12.23
CA ALA A 89 -8.56 3.90 -11.32
C ALA A 89 -8.33 2.85 -10.23
N PHE A 90 -7.78 1.69 -10.59
CA PHE A 90 -7.37 0.67 -9.63
C PHE A 90 -6.32 1.20 -8.65
N ALA A 91 -5.27 1.90 -9.12
CA ALA A 91 -4.26 2.49 -8.24
C ALA A 91 -4.85 3.51 -7.24
N ILE A 92 -5.84 4.30 -7.67
CA ILE A 92 -6.57 5.23 -6.79
C ILE A 92 -7.36 4.45 -5.72
N LEU A 93 -8.05 3.38 -6.10
CA LEU A 93 -8.78 2.53 -5.15
C LEU A 93 -7.83 1.90 -4.12
N ILE A 94 -6.65 1.45 -4.54
CA ILE A 94 -5.62 0.92 -3.63
C ILE A 94 -5.11 1.99 -2.68
N GLN A 95 -4.87 3.22 -3.15
CA GLN A 95 -4.50 4.34 -2.29
C GLN A 95 -5.55 4.61 -1.21
N ILE A 96 -6.83 4.66 -1.61
CA ILE A 96 -7.94 4.91 -0.70
C ILE A 96 -8.08 3.75 0.29
N GLY A 97 -8.08 2.52 -0.20
CA GLY A 97 -8.22 1.32 0.63
C GLY A 97 -7.07 1.15 1.62
N SER A 98 -5.84 1.48 1.23
CA SER A 98 -4.66 1.42 2.11
C SER A 98 -4.80 2.36 3.31
N VAL A 99 -5.39 3.54 3.12
CA VAL A 99 -5.67 4.49 4.21
C VAL A 99 -6.86 4.02 5.05
N HIS A 100 -7.97 3.64 4.41
CA HIS A 100 -9.22 3.29 5.10
C HIS A 100 -9.13 2.01 5.93
N LEU A 101 -8.31 1.04 5.52
CA LEU A 101 -8.06 -0.18 6.27
C LEU A 101 -6.99 0.00 7.37
N GLY A 102 -6.47 1.22 7.53
CA GLY A 102 -5.48 1.54 8.55
C GLY A 102 -4.10 0.96 8.28
N TRP A 103 -3.75 0.62 7.03
CA TRP A 103 -2.42 0.08 6.71
C TRP A 103 -1.34 1.15 6.70
N HIS A 104 -1.65 2.33 6.14
CA HIS A 104 -0.67 3.40 5.91
C HIS A 104 -1.29 4.78 6.09
N TYR A 105 -0.44 5.78 6.34
CA TYR A 105 -0.83 7.17 6.18
C TYR A 105 -0.98 7.50 4.69
N ALA A 106 -1.85 8.45 4.37
CA ALA A 106 -2.02 8.90 2.98
C ALA A 106 -0.68 9.35 2.35
N ILE A 107 0.19 9.97 3.16
CA ILE A 107 1.50 10.44 2.73
C ILE A 107 2.43 9.31 2.26
N ASP A 108 2.33 8.11 2.84
CA ASP A 108 3.14 6.94 2.44
C ASP A 108 2.88 6.55 0.99
N GLY A 109 1.63 6.68 0.56
CA GLY A 109 1.21 6.43 -0.80
C GLY A 109 1.55 7.57 -1.77
N TYR A 110 1.49 8.84 -1.32
CA TYR A 110 1.95 9.97 -2.14
C TYR A 110 3.44 9.90 -2.44
N VAL A 111 4.25 9.60 -1.42
CA VAL A 111 5.70 9.41 -1.59
C VAL A 111 5.98 8.19 -2.47
N GLY A 112 5.30 7.06 -2.26
CA GLY A 112 5.43 5.88 -3.11
C GLY A 112 5.10 6.15 -4.58
N THR A 113 4.01 6.87 -4.86
CA THR A 113 3.61 7.29 -6.21
C THR A 113 4.67 8.19 -6.85
N LEU A 114 5.13 9.21 -6.13
CA LEU A 114 6.13 10.16 -6.60
C LEU A 114 7.44 9.45 -6.96
N LEU A 115 7.96 8.61 -6.06
CA LEU A 115 9.17 7.84 -6.27
C LEU A 115 9.04 6.88 -7.45
N THR A 116 7.91 6.18 -7.56
CA THR A 116 7.64 5.25 -8.67
C THR A 116 7.67 5.97 -10.01
N VAL A 117 6.98 7.11 -10.12
CA VAL A 117 6.95 7.91 -11.35
C VAL A 117 8.34 8.49 -11.69
N LEU A 118 9.08 8.93 -10.68
CA LEU A 118 10.42 9.47 -10.85
C LEU A 118 11.38 8.39 -11.37
N LEU A 119 11.40 7.22 -10.74
CA LEU A 119 12.21 6.08 -11.18
C LEU A 119 11.83 5.63 -12.59
N TRP A 120 10.53 5.53 -12.89
CA TRP A 120 10.04 5.20 -14.22
C TRP A 120 10.58 6.15 -15.30
N LYS A 121 10.55 7.46 -15.04
CA LYS A 121 11.07 8.47 -15.98
C LYS A 121 12.59 8.40 -16.12
N ILE A 122 13.32 8.24 -15.01
CA ILE A 122 14.80 8.14 -15.01
C ILE A 122 15.24 6.94 -15.84
N VAL A 123 14.70 5.75 -15.53
CA VAL A 123 15.02 4.51 -16.25
C VAL A 123 14.64 4.64 -17.73
N GLY A 124 13.45 5.15 -18.04
CA GLY A 124 13.03 5.38 -19.42
C GLY A 124 13.93 6.36 -20.18
N TRP A 125 14.46 7.38 -19.51
CA TRP A 125 15.42 8.32 -20.09
C TRP A 125 16.77 7.66 -20.37
N PHE A 126 17.31 6.89 -19.42
CA PHE A 126 18.57 6.16 -19.60
C PHE A 126 18.48 5.17 -20.77
N ILE A 127 17.39 4.41 -20.88
CA ILE A 127 17.18 3.46 -21.97
C ILE A 127 17.19 4.18 -23.33
N LYS A 128 16.40 5.26 -23.48
CA LYS A 128 16.35 6.03 -24.72
C LYS A 128 17.70 6.62 -25.12
N ARG A 129 18.46 7.13 -24.13
CA ARG A 129 19.79 7.71 -24.37
C ARG A 129 20.78 6.65 -24.86
N ASN A 130 20.73 5.45 -24.30
CA ASN A 130 21.61 4.36 -24.73
C ASN A 130 21.23 3.82 -26.12
N THR A 131 19.94 3.79 -26.46
CA THR A 131 19.48 3.38 -27.81
C THR A 131 19.88 4.38 -28.91
N MET A 132 20.04 5.68 -28.60
CA MET A 132 20.50 6.69 -29.56
C MET A 132 22.03 6.73 -29.73
N ALA A 133 22.78 6.03 -28.88
CA ALA A 133 24.24 5.99 -28.90
C ALA A 133 24.82 4.77 -29.63
N VAL A 134 23.96 3.90 -30.18
CA VAL A 134 24.29 2.72 -30.99
C VAL A 134 23.77 2.94 -32.40
#